data_AF-A0A843RU46-F1
#
_entry.id   AF-A0A843RU46-F1
#
_cell.length_a   1.000
_cell.length_b   1.000
_cell.length_c   1.000
_cell.angle_alpha   90.00
_cell.angle_beta   90.00
_cell.angle_gamma   90.00
#
_symmetry.space_group_name_H-M   'P 1'
#
loop_
_entity.id
_entity.type
_entity.pdbx_description
1 polymer ?
#
loop_
_entity_poly.entity_id
_entity_poly.type
_entity_poly.pdbx_seq_one_letter_code
_entity_poly.pdbx_strand_id
1 'polypeptide(L)'
;MRHLSRTELVDLAEGLLAAERAAHVDECARCRAESHALRRVATNVRAVEMPEPSPLFWQHLSAQIRGAVDREPQPNRVDDGAGWWGTVGRRFLPLAMALVAVMAAGLWWLAASRSSVPASTVPRLVERESLSAPERIEPISPDVAWELVWSLADQQGALDVEGLDVEIAPGAAERAVLGLTPDEQRELVRLLDEAIAHGPEPTTGT
;
A
#
# COMPACT_ATOMS: atom_id res chain seq x y z
N MET A 1 -24.54 -19.56 17.69
CA MET A 1 -24.54 -18.26 16.98
C MET A 1 -23.10 -17.73 16.96
N ARG A 2 -22.63 -17.17 15.83
CA ARG A 2 -21.24 -16.70 15.68
C ARG A 2 -21.17 -15.20 15.89
N HIS A 3 -20.42 -14.75 16.90
CA HIS A 3 -20.17 -13.32 17.17
C HIS A 3 -19.31 -12.68 16.07
N LEU A 4 -19.27 -11.34 16.05
CA LEU A 4 -18.30 -10.59 15.26
C LEU A 4 -16.89 -10.83 15.81
N SER A 5 -15.92 -10.99 14.92
CA SER A 5 -14.49 -10.96 15.26
C SER A 5 -14.06 -9.54 15.63
N ARG A 6 -12.85 -9.40 16.21
CA ARG A 6 -12.30 -8.07 16.54
C ARG A 6 -12.14 -7.19 15.30
N THR A 7 -11.66 -7.74 14.20
CA THR A 7 -11.50 -7.01 12.93
C THR A 7 -12.86 -6.53 12.43
N GLU A 8 -13.87 -7.42 12.40
CA GLU A 8 -15.23 -7.01 11.98
C GLU A 8 -15.85 -5.93 12.89
N LEU A 9 -15.50 -5.89 14.18
CA LEU A 9 -15.93 -4.81 15.08
C LEU A 9 -15.24 -3.48 14.77
N VAL A 10 -13.99 -3.50 14.31
CA VAL A 10 -13.26 -2.30 13.83
C VAL A 10 -13.88 -1.85 12.51
N ASP A 11 -14.06 -2.75 11.54
CA ASP A 11 -14.70 -2.46 10.26
C ASP A 11 -16.10 -1.87 10.46
N LEU A 12 -16.86 -2.37 11.43
CA LEU A 12 -18.16 -1.82 11.80
C LEU A 12 -18.07 -0.39 12.33
N ALA A 13 -17.03 -0.06 13.09
CA ALA A 13 -16.83 1.29 13.63
C ALA A 13 -16.31 2.28 12.58
N GLU A 14 -15.61 1.77 11.57
CA GLU A 14 -15.12 2.53 10.41
C GLU A 14 -16.16 2.62 9.28
N GLY A 15 -17.26 1.86 9.36
CA GLY A 15 -18.32 1.84 8.37
C GLY A 15 -18.02 0.99 7.13
N LEU A 16 -17.04 0.09 7.24
CA LEU A 16 -16.57 -0.79 6.16
C LEU A 16 -17.21 -2.19 6.20
N LEU A 17 -17.87 -2.56 7.31
CA LEU A 17 -18.49 -3.88 7.45
C LEU A 17 -19.74 -4.02 6.57
N ALA A 18 -19.86 -5.14 5.86
CA ALA A 18 -21.03 -5.47 5.04
C ALA A 18 -22.35 -5.39 5.84
N ALA A 19 -23.41 -4.85 5.22
CA ALA A 19 -24.68 -4.54 5.89
C ALA A 19 -25.33 -5.76 6.59
N GLU A 20 -25.26 -6.94 5.97
CA GLU A 20 -25.78 -8.19 6.54
C GLU A 20 -25.07 -8.59 7.85
N ARG A 21 -23.75 -8.38 7.90
CA ARG A 21 -22.95 -8.63 9.11
C ARG A 21 -23.15 -7.53 10.13
N ALA A 22 -23.34 -6.28 9.70
CA ALA A 22 -23.62 -5.16 10.59
C ALA A 22 -24.98 -5.32 11.32
N ALA A 23 -26.00 -5.84 10.63
CA ALA A 23 -27.32 -6.12 11.21
C ALA A 23 -27.26 -7.09 12.43
N HIS A 24 -26.22 -7.92 12.52
CA HIS A 24 -26.01 -8.80 13.67
C HIS A 24 -25.96 -8.05 15.01
N VAL A 25 -25.49 -6.80 15.01
CA VAL A 25 -25.40 -5.97 16.23
C VAL A 25 -26.78 -5.59 16.77
N ASP A 26 -27.79 -5.55 15.92
CA ASP A 26 -29.17 -5.29 16.33
C ASP A 26 -29.79 -6.51 17.02
N GLU A 27 -29.27 -7.71 16.76
CA GLU A 27 -29.78 -8.96 17.33
C GLU A 27 -28.92 -9.50 18.48
N CYS A 28 -27.61 -9.18 18.52
CA CYS A 28 -26.67 -9.71 19.50
C CYS A 28 -26.26 -8.68 20.56
N ALA A 29 -26.75 -8.83 21.79
CA ALA A 29 -26.44 -7.94 22.90
C ALA A 29 -24.93 -7.81 23.20
N ARG A 30 -24.17 -8.90 23.03
CA ARG A 30 -22.70 -8.90 23.23
C ARG A 30 -22.00 -8.04 22.19
N CYS A 31 -22.24 -8.29 20.91
CA CYS A 31 -21.60 -7.52 19.83
C CYS A 31 -22.04 -6.05 19.88
N ARG A 32 -23.27 -5.77 20.34
CA ARG A 32 -23.72 -4.40 20.62
C ARG A 32 -22.89 -3.74 21.71
N ALA A 33 -22.72 -4.38 22.86
CA ALA A 33 -21.90 -3.84 23.95
C ALA A 33 -20.44 -3.59 23.52
N GLU A 34 -19.84 -4.54 22.80
CA GLU A 34 -18.47 -4.43 22.29
C GLU A 34 -18.33 -3.29 21.26
N SER A 35 -19.27 -3.16 20.31
CA SER A 35 -19.25 -2.06 19.32
C SER A 35 -19.43 -0.68 19.96
N HIS A 36 -20.29 -0.54 20.98
CA HIS A 36 -20.44 0.71 21.73
C HIS A 36 -19.18 1.06 22.50
N ALA A 37 -18.51 0.07 23.12
CA ALA A 37 -17.25 0.29 23.80
C ALA A 37 -16.17 0.81 22.82
N LEU A 38 -16.06 0.21 21.63
CA LEU A 38 -15.10 0.62 20.61
C LEU A 38 -15.40 2.04 20.07
N ARG A 39 -16.67 2.34 19.79
CA ARG A 39 -17.09 3.70 19.38
C ARG A 39 -16.78 4.75 20.44
N ARG A 40 -16.95 4.45 21.73
CA ARG A 40 -16.58 5.37 22.82
C ARG A 40 -15.09 5.65 22.83
N VAL A 41 -14.25 4.63 22.66
CA VAL A 41 -12.79 4.84 22.57
C VAL A 41 -12.45 5.71 21.36
N ALA A 42 -13.02 5.42 20.19
CA ALA A 42 -12.79 6.22 18.98
C ALA A 42 -13.20 7.69 19.17
N THR A 43 -14.37 7.95 19.78
CA THR A 43 -14.80 9.31 20.10
C THR A 43 -13.84 10.00 21.07
N ASN A 44 -13.38 9.30 22.11
CA ASN A 44 -12.42 9.86 23.07
C ASN A 44 -11.09 10.22 22.41
N VAL A 45 -10.57 9.36 21.53
CA VAL A 45 -9.32 9.63 20.78
C VAL A 45 -9.48 10.84 19.87
N ARG A 46 -10.61 10.96 19.16
CA ARG A 46 -10.90 12.12 18.31
C ARG A 46 -11.07 13.43 19.08
N ALA A 47 -11.42 13.36 20.35
CA ALA A 47 -11.54 14.53 21.22
C ALA A 47 -10.19 15.01 21.77
N VAL A 48 -9.11 14.24 21.59
CA VAL A 48 -7.76 14.68 21.97
C VAL A 48 -7.30 15.73 20.99
N GLU A 49 -7.05 16.94 21.50
CA GLU A 49 -6.45 18.01 20.72
C GLU A 49 -5.02 17.60 20.37
N MET A 50 -4.79 17.35 19.07
CA MET A 50 -3.47 17.00 18.58
C MET A 50 -2.70 18.29 18.30
N PRO A 51 -1.57 18.55 18.98
CA PRO A 51 -0.79 19.74 18.73
C PRO A 51 -0.30 19.73 17.28
N GLU A 52 -0.33 20.88 16.62
CA GLU A 52 0.27 21.01 15.30
C GLU A 52 1.76 20.66 15.38
N PRO A 53 2.29 19.81 14.47
CA PRO A 53 3.70 19.51 14.46
C PRO A 53 4.49 20.80 14.20
N SER A 54 5.68 20.92 14.78
CA SER A 54 6.51 22.11 14.58
C SER A 54 6.82 22.28 13.08
N PRO A 55 6.90 23.51 12.55
CA PRO A 55 7.25 23.73 11.15
C PRO A 55 8.61 23.10 10.75
N LEU A 56 9.52 22.95 11.71
CA LEU A 56 10.82 22.31 11.51
C LEU A 56 10.73 20.78 11.43
N PHE A 57 9.71 20.15 12.03
CA PHE A 57 9.52 18.69 11.97
C PHE A 57 9.52 18.18 10.53
N TRP A 58 8.77 18.85 9.65
CA TRP A 58 8.68 18.47 8.24
C TRP A 58 10.00 18.62 7.49
N GLN A 59 10.78 19.65 7.82
CA GLN A 59 12.11 19.85 7.24
C GLN A 59 13.05 18.71 7.64
N HIS A 60 13.09 18.37 8.93
CA HIS A 60 13.91 17.28 9.44
C HIS A 60 13.49 15.92 8.88
N LEU A 61 12.19 15.61 8.88
CA LEU A 61 11.67 14.37 8.31
C LEU A 61 12.03 14.27 6.82
N SER A 62 11.80 15.32 6.03
CA SER A 62 12.13 15.32 4.60
C SER A 62 13.62 15.15 4.32
N ALA A 63 14.49 15.71 5.17
CA ALA A 63 15.94 15.57 5.05
C ALA A 63 16.39 14.15 5.41
N GLN A 64 15.78 13.54 6.43
CA GLN A 64 16.03 12.15 6.82
C GLN A 64 15.59 11.17 5.71
N ILE A 65 14.39 11.35 5.15
CA ILE A 65 13.90 10.52 4.04
C ILE A 65 14.81 10.65 2.82
N ARG A 66 15.16 11.88 2.41
CA ARG A 66 16.10 12.10 1.30
C ARG A 66 17.45 11.43 1.55
N GLY A 67 18.03 11.65 2.74
CA GLY A 67 19.28 11.02 3.10
C GLY A 67 19.20 9.49 3.22
N ALA A 68 18.03 8.91 3.47
CA ALA A 68 17.82 7.46 3.42
C ALA A 68 17.77 6.95 1.98
N VAL A 69 17.01 7.61 1.11
CA VAL A 69 16.90 7.28 -0.33
C VAL A 69 18.25 7.42 -1.04
N ASP A 70 19.01 8.48 -0.75
CA ASP A 70 20.33 8.71 -1.35
C ASP A 70 21.36 7.65 -0.94
N ARG A 71 21.16 7.00 0.22
CA ARG A 71 22.00 5.91 0.72
C ARG A 71 21.57 4.53 0.23
N GLU A 72 20.40 4.42 -0.39
CA GLU A 72 19.92 3.16 -0.94
C GLU A 72 20.84 2.76 -2.09
N PRO A 73 21.38 1.52 -2.12
CA PRO A 73 22.25 1.07 -3.19
C PRO A 73 21.48 1.15 -4.50
N GLN A 74 21.85 2.08 -5.38
CA GLN A 74 21.24 2.13 -6.71
C GLN A 74 21.50 0.78 -7.39
N PRO A 75 20.47 0.08 -7.90
CA PRO A 75 20.67 -1.14 -8.66
C PRO A 75 21.61 -0.78 -9.79
N ASN A 76 22.79 -1.41 -9.78
CA ASN A 76 23.92 -1.13 -10.65
C ASN A 76 23.45 -0.57 -11.99
N ARG A 77 23.67 0.74 -12.20
CA ARG A 77 23.70 1.28 -13.56
C ARG A 77 24.68 0.38 -14.28
N VAL A 78 24.16 -0.46 -15.17
CA VAL A 78 24.97 -1.24 -16.07
C VAL A 78 25.70 -0.19 -16.88
N ASP A 79 26.95 0.09 -16.50
CA ASP A 79 27.84 0.99 -17.21
C ASP A 79 27.70 0.69 -18.70
N ASP A 80 27.59 1.76 -19.49
CA ASP A 80 27.42 1.79 -20.94
C ASP A 80 28.55 1.06 -21.69
N GLY A 81 28.61 -0.25 -21.51
CA GLY A 81 29.38 -1.21 -22.29
C GLY A 81 28.54 -1.60 -23.50
N ALA A 82 28.48 -0.68 -24.46
CA ALA A 82 28.05 -0.96 -25.82
C ALA A 82 28.58 -2.33 -26.29
N GLY A 83 27.71 -3.23 -26.76
CA GLY A 83 28.18 -4.27 -27.68
C GLY A 83 27.36 -5.54 -27.91
N TRP A 84 26.56 -6.06 -26.95
CA TRP A 84 25.98 -7.40 -27.14
C TRP A 84 24.45 -7.44 -27.36
N TRP A 85 23.66 -6.66 -26.63
CA TRP A 85 22.19 -6.80 -26.69
C TRP A 85 21.56 -6.22 -27.97
N GLY A 86 22.25 -5.32 -28.68
CA GLY A 86 21.75 -4.70 -29.92
C GLY A 86 21.60 -5.66 -31.11
N THR A 87 22.31 -6.80 -31.11
CA THR A 87 22.26 -7.78 -32.20
C THR A 87 21.38 -8.99 -31.90
N VAL A 88 21.23 -9.37 -30.63
CA VAL A 88 20.38 -10.51 -30.21
C VAL A 88 18.90 -10.09 -30.12
N GLY A 89 18.60 -8.90 -29.58
CA GLY A 89 17.21 -8.44 -29.41
C GLY A 89 16.41 -8.28 -30.70
N ARG A 90 17.07 -7.93 -31.83
CA ARG A 90 16.40 -7.75 -33.13
C ARG A 90 15.92 -9.05 -33.78
N ARG A 91 16.48 -10.20 -33.42
CA ARG A 91 16.04 -11.50 -33.98
C ARG A 91 14.91 -12.16 -33.20
N PHE A 92 14.72 -11.82 -31.94
CA PHE A 92 13.66 -12.38 -31.09
C PHE A 92 12.44 -11.46 -30.94
N LEU A 93 12.48 -10.25 -31.49
CA LEU A 93 11.36 -9.29 -31.51
C LEU A 93 10.02 -9.90 -32.01
N PRO A 94 9.95 -10.67 -33.13
CA PRO A 94 8.69 -11.27 -33.56
C PRO A 94 8.20 -12.37 -32.61
N LEU A 95 9.10 -13.09 -31.92
CA LEU A 95 8.74 -14.15 -30.99
C LEU A 95 8.20 -13.59 -29.66
N ALA A 96 8.82 -12.51 -29.16
CA ALA A 96 8.35 -11.80 -27.98
C ALA A 96 6.95 -11.19 -28.20
N MET A 97 6.71 -10.59 -29.37
CA MET A 97 5.39 -10.06 -29.74
C MET A 97 4.31 -11.15 -29.80
N ALA A 98 4.64 -12.33 -30.34
CA ALA A 98 3.71 -13.46 -30.36
C ALA A 98 3.37 -13.95 -28.93
N LEU A 99 4.36 -14.00 -28.04
CA LEU A 99 4.16 -14.42 -26.65
C LEU A 99 3.31 -13.42 -25.85
N VAL A 100 3.52 -12.11 -26.07
CA VAL A 100 2.69 -11.04 -25.50
C VAL A 100 1.25 -11.12 -26.01
N ALA A 101 1.03 -11.41 -27.31
CA ALA A 101 -0.31 -11.58 -27.86
C ALA A 101 -1.05 -12.79 -27.26
N VAL A 102 -0.35 -13.90 -27.03
CA VAL A 102 -0.91 -15.10 -26.37
C VAL A 102 -1.24 -14.81 -24.90
N MET A 103 -0.35 -14.12 -24.18
CA MET A 103 -0.59 -13.69 -22.80
C MET A 103 -1.80 -12.74 -22.69
N ALA A 104 -1.90 -11.75 -23.59
CA ALA A 104 -3.01 -10.82 -23.63
C ALA A 104 -4.35 -11.53 -23.95
N ALA A 105 -4.35 -12.47 -24.90
CA ALA A 105 -5.53 -13.27 -25.22
C ALA A 105 -5.94 -14.19 -24.06
N GLY A 106 -4.97 -14.79 -23.35
CA GLY A 106 -5.20 -15.61 -22.17
C GLY A 106 -5.79 -14.80 -21.00
N LEU A 107 -5.24 -13.62 -20.73
CA LEU A 107 -5.76 -12.69 -19.72
C LEU A 107 -7.17 -12.20 -20.07
N TRP A 108 -7.45 -11.91 -21.34
CA TRP A 108 -8.77 -11.49 -21.80
C TRP A 108 -9.81 -12.61 -21.68
N TRP A 109 -9.44 -13.84 -22.05
CA TRP A 109 -10.30 -15.02 -21.84
C TRP A 109 -10.56 -15.26 -20.35
N LEU A 110 -9.53 -15.14 -19.51
CA LEU A 110 -9.65 -15.31 -18.07
C LEU A 110 -10.45 -14.19 -17.42
N ALA A 111 -10.51 -12.99 -18.00
CA ALA A 111 -11.38 -11.90 -17.55
C ALA A 111 -12.84 -12.12 -18.00
N ALA A 112 -13.05 -12.62 -19.22
CA ALA A 112 -14.38 -12.94 -19.75
C ALA A 112 -15.05 -14.13 -19.03
N SER A 113 -14.26 -15.10 -18.55
CA SER A 113 -14.77 -16.28 -17.84
C SER A 113 -15.11 -16.07 -16.37
N ARG A 114 -14.78 -14.91 -15.76
CA ARG A 114 -15.07 -14.61 -14.33
C ARG A 114 -16.54 -14.25 -14.06
N SER A 115 -17.40 -14.30 -15.06
CA SER A 115 -18.83 -13.97 -14.92
C SER A 115 -19.65 -15.03 -14.17
N SER A 116 -19.02 -16.12 -13.72
CA SER A 116 -19.68 -17.16 -12.91
C SER A 116 -18.70 -17.79 -11.92
N VAL A 117 -18.67 -17.31 -10.67
CA VAL A 117 -18.06 -18.07 -9.57
C VAL A 117 -19.14 -18.38 -8.53
N PRO A 118 -19.58 -19.65 -8.40
CA PRO A 118 -20.37 -20.11 -7.27
C PRO A 118 -19.51 -20.13 -6.01
N ALA A 119 -20.13 -19.83 -4.87
CA ALA A 119 -19.50 -19.82 -3.55
C ALA A 119 -18.73 -21.12 -3.27
N SER A 120 -17.40 -21.02 -3.14
CA SER A 120 -16.55 -22.14 -2.74
C SER A 120 -16.07 -21.97 -1.31
N THR A 121 -16.50 -22.93 -0.50
CA THR A 121 -16.08 -23.35 0.83
C THR A 121 -14.58 -23.19 1.08
N VAL A 122 -14.22 -22.51 2.17
CA VAL A 122 -12.83 -22.34 2.63
C VAL A 122 -12.46 -23.50 3.58
N PRO A 123 -11.26 -24.11 3.48
CA PRO A 123 -10.82 -25.17 4.36
C PRO A 123 -10.42 -24.64 5.75
N ARG A 124 -10.63 -25.49 6.76
CA ARG A 124 -10.36 -25.24 8.19
C ARG A 124 -8.96 -25.73 8.57
N LEU A 125 -8.03 -24.82 8.89
CA LEU A 125 -6.77 -25.01 9.63
C LEU A 125 -6.37 -23.57 10.12
N VAL A 126 -5.95 -23.23 11.34
CA VAL A 126 -5.18 -23.87 12.42
C VAL A 126 -5.66 -23.27 13.77
N GLU A 127 -5.72 -24.10 14.80
CA GLU A 127 -5.97 -23.72 16.20
C GLU A 127 -4.84 -22.80 16.70
N ARG A 128 -5.14 -21.52 16.97
CA ARG A 128 -4.15 -20.58 17.51
C ARG A 128 -4.18 -20.65 19.04
N GLU A 129 -3.08 -21.16 19.59
CA GLU A 129 -2.80 -21.21 21.02
C GLU A 129 -3.01 -19.83 21.67
N SER A 130 -3.69 -19.83 22.81
CA SER A 130 -4.07 -18.63 23.55
C SER A 130 -2.84 -17.96 24.14
N LEU A 131 -2.48 -16.78 23.62
CA LEU A 131 -1.49 -15.90 24.23
C LEU A 131 -2.17 -15.02 25.29
N SER A 132 -1.66 -15.12 26.52
CA SER A 132 -2.07 -14.33 27.69
C SER A 132 -1.78 -12.83 27.53
N ALA A 133 -2.46 -12.04 28.38
CA ALA A 133 -2.53 -10.58 28.38
C ALA A 133 -1.17 -9.85 28.20
N PRO A 134 -1.14 -8.70 27.48
CA PRO A 134 0.10 -7.99 27.24
C PRO A 134 0.65 -7.39 28.53
N GLU A 135 1.90 -7.75 28.80
CA GLU A 135 2.75 -7.10 29.79
C GLU A 135 3.02 -5.65 29.37
N ARG A 136 3.17 -4.78 30.35
CA ARG A 136 3.23 -3.32 30.21
C ARG A 136 4.49 -2.96 29.41
N ILE A 137 4.31 -2.45 28.18
CA ILE A 137 5.42 -2.06 27.28
C ILE A 137 6.04 -0.77 27.82
N GLU A 138 7.32 -0.82 28.22
CA GLU A 138 8.12 0.38 28.50
C GLU A 138 8.36 1.17 27.20
N PRO A 139 8.40 2.52 27.26
CA PRO A 139 8.64 3.34 26.08
C PRO A 139 10.05 3.09 25.54
N ILE A 140 10.14 2.27 24.50
CA ILE A 140 11.36 2.06 23.71
C ILE A 140 11.70 3.40 23.05
N SER A 141 12.99 3.78 23.08
CA SER A 141 13.49 4.96 22.36
C SER A 141 13.03 4.91 20.89
N PRO A 142 12.54 6.02 20.30
CA PRO A 142 12.03 6.03 18.94
C PRO A 142 13.02 5.45 17.92
N ASP A 143 14.32 5.63 18.13
CA ASP A 143 15.36 5.09 17.24
C ASP A 143 15.42 3.56 17.27
N VAL A 144 15.22 2.95 18.45
CA VAL A 144 15.21 1.49 18.63
C VAL A 144 13.91 0.88 18.11
N ALA A 145 12.79 1.61 18.24
CA ALA A 145 11.52 1.18 17.65
C ALA A 145 11.61 1.15 16.11
N TRP A 146 12.25 2.16 15.50
CA TRP A 146 12.46 2.19 14.05
C TRP A 146 13.45 1.13 13.56
N GLU A 147 14.55 0.85 14.28
CA GLU A 147 15.42 -0.28 13.95
C GLU A 147 14.70 -1.63 14.06
N LEU A 148 13.79 -1.79 15.01
CA LEU A 148 13.03 -3.03 15.14
C LEU A 148 12.06 -3.21 13.95
N VAL A 149 11.42 -2.13 13.50
CA VAL A 149 10.56 -2.14 12.30
C VAL A 149 11.37 -2.44 11.04
N TRP A 150 12.55 -1.84 10.89
CA TRP A 150 13.44 -2.10 9.76
C TRP A 150 14.03 -3.51 9.76
N SER A 151 14.47 -4.01 10.92
CA SER A 151 14.98 -5.39 11.04
C SER A 151 13.88 -6.43 10.83
N LEU A 152 12.63 -6.10 11.16
CA LEU A 152 11.46 -6.93 10.83
C LEU A 152 11.12 -6.86 9.34
N ALA A 153 11.22 -5.68 8.71
CA ALA A 153 11.02 -5.52 7.27
C ALA A 153 12.12 -6.23 6.45
N ASP A 154 13.37 -6.22 6.92
CA ASP A 154 14.51 -6.89 6.30
C ASP A 154 14.45 -8.42 6.49
N GLN A 155 13.98 -8.89 7.65
CA GLN A 155 13.68 -10.32 7.87
C GLN A 155 12.46 -10.80 7.08
N GLN A 156 11.54 -9.92 6.71
CA GLN A 156 10.43 -10.21 5.81
C GLN A 156 10.84 -9.89 4.38
N GLY A 157 11.76 -10.70 3.84
CA GLY A 157 12.15 -10.62 2.43
C GLY A 157 10.91 -10.51 1.54
N ALA A 158 10.86 -9.48 0.70
CA ALA A 158 9.77 -9.12 -0.20
C ALA A 158 8.39 -9.45 0.39
N LEU A 159 7.86 -8.52 1.21
CA LEU A 159 6.46 -8.55 1.65
C LEU A 159 5.58 -9.06 0.51
N ASP A 160 4.99 -10.23 0.71
CA ASP A 160 3.98 -10.78 -0.18
C ASP A 160 2.75 -9.88 -0.03
N VAL A 161 2.62 -8.92 -0.95
CA VAL A 161 1.63 -7.83 -0.93
C VAL A 161 0.22 -8.32 -1.29
N GLU A 162 -0.12 -9.56 -0.99
CA GLU A 162 -1.41 -10.18 -1.34
C GLU A 162 -2.58 -9.77 -0.41
N GLY A 163 -2.45 -8.70 0.37
CA GLY A 163 -3.46 -8.31 1.37
C GLY A 163 -3.75 -6.82 1.52
N LEU A 164 -3.03 -5.93 0.82
CA LEU A 164 -3.37 -4.53 0.72
C LEU A 164 -3.71 -4.26 -0.74
N ASP A 165 -4.97 -3.91 -1.04
CA ASP A 165 -5.46 -3.61 -2.40
C ASP A 165 -4.94 -2.23 -2.90
N VAL A 166 -3.66 -1.97 -2.64
CA VAL A 166 -2.91 -0.83 -3.15
C VAL A 166 -1.63 -1.40 -3.75
N GLU A 167 -1.79 -2.12 -4.85
CA GLU A 167 -0.68 -2.47 -5.72
C GLU A 167 -0.22 -1.19 -6.43
N ILE A 168 0.86 -0.57 -5.94
CA ILE A 168 1.69 0.28 -6.80
C ILE A 168 2.44 -0.66 -7.74
N ALA A 169 1.72 -1.20 -8.73
CA ALA A 169 2.29 -2.11 -9.69
C ALA A 169 3.40 -1.39 -10.48
N PRO A 170 4.56 -2.02 -10.71
CA PRO A 170 5.60 -1.48 -11.58
C PRO A 170 4.97 -1.05 -12.92
N GLY A 171 5.26 0.18 -13.38
CA GLY A 171 4.61 0.73 -14.57
C GLY A 171 3.30 1.50 -14.30
N ALA A 172 2.85 1.66 -13.05
CA ALA A 172 1.59 2.36 -12.74
C ALA A 172 1.64 3.85 -13.11
N ALA A 173 2.78 4.50 -12.89
CA ALA A 173 2.99 5.90 -13.29
C ALA A 173 2.94 6.05 -14.82
N GLU A 174 3.59 5.14 -15.55
CA GLU A 174 3.63 5.10 -17.01
C GLU A 174 2.23 4.86 -17.59
N ARG A 175 1.45 3.95 -16.99
CA ARG A 175 0.05 3.73 -17.37
C ARG A 175 -0.84 4.94 -17.09
N ALA A 176 -0.62 5.65 -15.98
CA ALA A 176 -1.34 6.88 -15.70
C ALA A 176 -1.03 7.97 -16.74
N VAL A 177 0.24 8.11 -17.14
CA VAL A 177 0.65 9.04 -18.22
C VAL A 177 0.04 8.67 -19.56
N LEU A 178 -0.02 7.37 -19.89
CA LEU A 178 -0.67 6.89 -21.11
C LEU A 178 -2.19 7.11 -21.13
N GLY A 179 -2.82 7.27 -19.95
CA GLY A 179 -4.24 7.59 -19.81
C GLY A 179 -4.57 9.08 -19.98
N LEU A 180 -3.57 9.96 -19.97
CA LEU A 180 -3.75 11.40 -20.16
C LEU A 180 -4.04 11.72 -21.63
N THR A 181 -4.89 12.72 -21.85
CA THR A 181 -5.12 13.28 -23.19
C THR A 181 -3.87 13.98 -23.73
N PRO A 182 -3.74 14.21 -25.05
CA PRO A 182 -2.59 14.92 -25.63
C PRO A 182 -2.39 16.34 -25.08
N ASP A 183 -3.45 16.99 -24.61
CA ASP A 183 -3.38 18.33 -24.03
C ASP A 183 -2.85 18.27 -22.59
N GLU A 184 -3.32 17.30 -21.80
CA GLU A 184 -2.82 17.05 -20.44
C GLU A 184 -1.37 16.56 -20.42
N GLN A 185 -0.96 15.73 -21.38
CA GLN A 185 0.45 15.32 -21.50
C GLN A 185 1.36 16.50 -21.78
N ARG A 186 0.93 17.45 -22.63
CA ARG A 186 1.69 18.68 -22.91
C ARG A 186 1.80 19.58 -21.68
N GLU A 187 0.72 19.69 -20.90
CA GLU A 187 0.75 20.46 -19.67
C GLU A 187 1.61 19.79 -18.58
N LEU A 188 1.56 18.47 -18.49
CA LEU A 188 2.43 17.69 -17.59
C LEU A 188 3.90 17.92 -17.92
N VAL A 189 4.29 17.86 -19.20
CA VAL A 189 5.67 18.15 -19.64
C VAL A 189 6.07 19.57 -19.28
N ARG A 190 5.19 20.56 -19.53
CA ARG A 190 5.43 21.96 -19.17
C ARG A 190 5.71 22.13 -17.67
N LEU A 191 4.90 21.49 -16.82
CA LEU A 191 5.04 21.53 -15.37
C LEU A 191 6.31 20.81 -14.88
N LEU A 192 6.68 19.69 -15.50
CA LEU A 192 7.93 18.99 -15.18
C LEU A 192 9.16 19.84 -15.55
N ASP A 193 9.18 20.44 -16.74
CA ASP A 193 10.27 21.32 -17.16
C ASP A 193 10.39 22.55 -16.23
N GLU A 194 9.26 23.12 -15.82
CA GLU A 194 9.21 24.23 -14.86
C GLU A 194 9.77 23.81 -13.49
N ALA A 195 9.37 22.65 -12.97
CA ALA A 195 9.85 22.12 -11.69
C ALA A 195 11.34 21.76 -11.71
N ILE A 196 11.85 21.22 -12.83
CA ILE A 196 13.27 20.91 -13.00
C ILE A 196 14.10 22.19 -13.09
N ALA A 197 13.60 23.21 -13.80
CA ALA A 197 14.30 24.48 -13.98
C ALA A 197 14.38 25.31 -12.69
N HIS A 198 13.33 25.31 -11.86
CA HIS A 198 13.26 26.13 -10.65
C HIS A 198 13.72 25.37 -9.39
N GLY A 199 13.88 24.04 -9.47
CA GLY A 199 13.99 23.20 -8.28
C GLY A 199 12.73 23.29 -7.42
N PRO A 200 12.64 22.56 -6.29
CA PRO A 200 11.52 22.74 -5.38
C PRO A 200 11.58 24.16 -4.81
N GLU A 201 10.68 25.05 -5.27
CA GLU A 201 10.57 26.40 -4.71
C GLU A 201 10.31 26.30 -3.21
N PRO A 202 11.07 27.02 -2.35
CA PRO A 202 10.74 27.12 -0.95
C PRO A 202 9.40 27.85 -0.87
N THR A 203 8.35 27.12 -0.49
CA THR A 203 7.04 27.70 -0.18
C THR A 203 7.22 28.66 0.99
N THR A 204 7.45 29.93 0.66
CA THR A 204 7.57 31.03 1.61
C THR A 204 6.17 31.42 2.05
N GLY A 205 5.64 30.64 3.00
CA GLY A 205 4.43 30.99 3.74
C GLY A 205 4.74 32.12 4.73
N THR A 206 4.07 33.26 4.52
CA THR A 206 4.00 34.42 5.43
C THR A 206 2.86 34.22 6.43
#